data_AF-A0A7C8KMV1-F1
#
_entry.id   AF-A0A7C8KMV1-F1
#
_cell.length_a   1.000
_cell.length_b   1.000
_cell.length_c   1.000
_cell.angle_alpha   90.00
_cell.angle_beta   90.00
_cell.angle_gamma   90.00
#
_symmetry.space_group_name_H-M   'P 1'
#
loop_
_entity.id
_entity.type
_entity.pdbx_description
1 polymer ?
#
loop_
_entity_poly.entity_id
_entity_poly.type
_entity_poly.pdbx_seq_one_letter_code
_entity_poly.pdbx_strand_id
1 'polypeptide(L)'
;MKLKDVTNQCQLEVSILKHGLPNSEVKIYERGPVRFVYTYGHDSFMLSISSLLGKVLKSDWMFGLKEILNMDLLDVMINVTPRNIVIIKERPHSIPRVANCTK
;
A
#
# COMPACT_ATOMS: atom_id res chain seq x y z
N MET A 1 9.02 -7.30 -15.12
CA MET A 1 9.55 -8.04 -13.95
C MET A 1 8.40 -8.56 -13.12
N LYS A 2 8.46 -9.85 -12.72
CA LYS A 2 7.43 -10.48 -11.87
C LYS A 2 7.69 -10.14 -10.39
N LEU A 3 6.63 -10.12 -9.60
CA LEU A 3 6.72 -10.01 -8.13
C LEU A 3 7.27 -11.33 -7.57
N LYS A 4 8.24 -11.25 -6.65
CA LYS A 4 8.82 -12.40 -5.98
C LYS A 4 8.56 -12.30 -4.48
N ASP A 5 7.96 -13.33 -3.90
CA ASP A 5 7.89 -13.47 -2.43
C ASP A 5 9.25 -13.93 -1.91
N VAL A 6 9.87 -13.11 -1.06
CA VAL A 6 11.18 -13.35 -0.44
C VAL A 6 11.07 -13.48 1.08
N THR A 7 9.86 -13.63 1.62
CA THR A 7 9.60 -13.67 3.06
C THR A 7 10.48 -14.71 3.78
N ASN A 8 10.62 -15.91 3.21
CA ASN A 8 11.45 -16.98 3.77
C ASN A 8 12.95 -16.66 3.80
N GLN A 9 13.44 -15.75 2.96
CA GLN A 9 14.85 -15.31 2.93
C GLN A 9 15.11 -14.17 3.92
N CYS A 10 14.06 -13.51 4.40
CA CYS A 10 14.13 -12.30 5.23
C CYS A 10 13.66 -12.55 6.68
N GLN A 11 13.86 -13.76 7.22
CA GLN A 11 13.32 -14.14 8.55
C GLN A 11 13.81 -13.26 9.70
N LEU A 12 15.03 -12.73 9.63
CA LEU A 12 15.54 -11.77 10.61
C LEU A 12 14.76 -10.43 10.57
N GLU A 13 14.46 -9.92 9.39
CA GLU A 13 13.68 -8.69 9.23
C GLU A 13 12.23 -8.90 9.71
N VAL A 14 11.65 -10.05 9.37
CA VAL A 14 10.33 -10.48 9.84
C VAL A 14 10.28 -10.55 11.37
N SER A 15 11.30 -11.12 12.03
CA SER A 15 11.30 -11.23 13.49
C SER A 15 11.42 -9.88 14.19
N ILE A 16 12.25 -8.96 13.66
CA ILE A 16 12.38 -7.58 14.16
C ILE A 16 11.04 -6.84 14.05
N LEU A 17 10.38 -6.92 12.89
CA LEU A 17 9.08 -6.26 12.68
C LEU A 17 7.99 -6.82 13.60
N LYS A 18 7.95 -8.14 13.78
CA LYS A 18 7.01 -8.79 14.70
C LYS A 18 7.26 -8.44 16.17
N HIS A 19 8.49 -8.10 16.55
CA HIS A 19 8.78 -7.64 17.91
C HIS A 19 8.14 -6.28 18.22
N GLY A 20 8.13 -5.36 17.24
CA GLY A 20 7.46 -4.06 17.38
C GLY A 20 5.94 -4.10 17.18
N LEU A 21 5.43 -5.12 16.48
CA LEU A 21 4.02 -5.30 16.15
C LEU A 21 3.56 -6.73 16.49
N PRO A 22 3.44 -7.05 17.80
CA PRO A 22 3.02 -8.38 18.23
C PRO A 22 1.64 -8.70 17.65
N ASN A 23 1.46 -9.95 17.17
CA ASN A 23 0.27 -10.45 16.46
C ASN A 23 0.10 -10.00 15.00
N SER A 24 1.10 -9.37 14.40
CA SER A 24 1.08 -9.07 12.96
C SER A 24 1.72 -10.18 12.13
N GLU A 25 1.16 -10.43 10.95
CA GLU A 25 1.81 -11.17 9.87
C GLU A 25 2.64 -10.21 9.02
N VAL A 26 3.75 -10.71 8.46
CA VAL A 26 4.66 -9.93 7.63
C VAL A 26 4.99 -10.74 6.39
N LYS A 27 4.83 -10.12 5.22
CA LYS A 27 5.30 -10.63 3.93
C LYS A 27 6.23 -9.61 3.28
N ILE A 28 7.30 -10.12 2.67
CA ILE A 28 8.29 -9.28 2.00
C ILE A 28 8.37 -9.70 0.54
N TYR A 29 8.21 -8.74 -0.36
CA TYR A 29 8.23 -8.94 -1.79
C TYR A 29 9.28 -8.08 -2.47
N GLU A 30 9.80 -8.57 -3.59
CA GLU A 30 10.72 -7.84 -4.45
C GLU A 30 10.24 -7.82 -5.91
N ARG A 31 10.41 -6.68 -6.57
CA ARG A 31 10.13 -6.49 -8.00
C ARG A 31 11.19 -5.56 -8.59
N GLY A 32 12.25 -6.15 -9.15
CA GLY A 32 13.39 -5.38 -9.64
C GLY A 32 14.09 -4.63 -8.50
N PRO A 33 14.31 -3.31 -8.60
CA PRO A 33 14.96 -2.55 -7.54
C PRO A 33 14.02 -2.20 -6.36
N VAL A 34 12.74 -2.56 -6.45
CA VAL A 34 11.70 -2.18 -5.47
C VAL A 34 11.43 -3.32 -4.51
N ARG A 35 11.40 -2.99 -3.22
CA ARG A 35 11.02 -3.90 -2.13
C ARG A 35 9.73 -3.42 -1.48
N PHE A 36 8.87 -4.38 -1.16
CA PHE A 36 7.59 -4.17 -0.49
C PHE A 36 7.60 -4.96 0.82
N VAL A 37 7.30 -4.30 1.93
CA VAL A 37 7.09 -4.93 3.23
C VAL A 37 5.62 -4.74 3.58
N TYR A 38 4.88 -5.85 3.58
CA TYR A 38 3.47 -5.87 3.89
C TYR A 38 3.27 -6.45 5.29
N THR A 39 2.85 -5.62 6.22
CA THR A 39 2.51 -6.01 7.58
C THR A 39 1.01 -5.91 7.76
N TYR A 40 0.36 -6.96 8.26
CA TYR A 40 -1.09 -6.97 8.44
C TYR A 40 -1.47 -7.75 9.71
N GLY A 41 -2.51 -7.27 10.37
CA GLY A 41 -3.11 -7.91 11.54
C GLY A 41 -4.62 -7.81 11.47
N HIS A 42 -5.27 -8.01 12.62
CA HIS A 42 -6.74 -8.07 12.68
C HIS A 42 -7.42 -6.74 12.33
N ASP A 43 -6.83 -5.61 12.77
CA ASP A 43 -7.49 -4.29 12.68
C ASP A 43 -6.77 -3.28 11.78
N SER A 44 -5.58 -3.63 11.29
CA SER A 44 -4.81 -2.72 10.45
C SER A 44 -3.84 -3.47 9.54
N PHE A 45 -3.47 -2.78 8.46
CA PHE A 45 -2.43 -3.22 7.55
C PHE A 45 -1.56 -2.03 7.13
N MET A 46 -0.32 -2.32 6.79
CA MET A 46 0.68 -1.36 6.37
C MET A 46 1.48 -1.94 5.21
N LEU A 47 1.62 -1.16 4.15
CA LEU A 47 2.53 -1.47 3.04
C LEU A 47 3.64 -0.42 3.02
N SER A 48 4.86 -0.83 3.35
CA SER A 48 6.06 -0.02 3.17
C SER A 48 6.71 -0.36 1.84
N ILE A 49 7.09 0.65 1.06
CA ILE A 49 7.71 0.49 -0.25
C ILE A 49 9.03 1.26 -0.25
N SER A 50 10.10 0.57 -0.65
CA SER A 50 11.44 1.15 -0.79
C SER A 50 12.04 0.78 -2.14
N SER A 51 12.99 1.57 -2.62
CA SER A 51 13.67 1.34 -3.89
C SER A 51 15.17 1.55 -3.73
N LEU A 52 15.96 0.62 -4.24
CA LEU A 52 17.43 0.73 -4.28
C LEU A 52 17.91 1.89 -5.16
N LEU A 53 17.03 2.43 -6.01
CA LEU A 53 17.29 3.62 -6.82
C LEU A 53 17.06 4.94 -6.06
N GLY A 54 16.74 4.89 -4.76
CA GLY A 54 16.52 6.06 -3.90
C GLY A 54 15.17 6.76 -4.10
N LYS A 55 14.36 6.32 -5.07
CA LYS A 55 13.03 6.87 -5.33
C LYS A 55 12.05 5.75 -5.69
N VAL A 56 10.88 5.79 -5.07
CA VAL A 56 9.72 4.93 -5.41
C VAL A 56 8.87 5.67 -6.44
N LEU A 57 8.56 5.02 -7.57
CA LEU A 57 7.75 5.62 -8.62
C LEU A 57 6.26 5.48 -8.30
N LYS A 58 5.43 6.37 -8.86
CA LYS A 58 3.97 6.26 -8.75
C LYS A 58 3.46 4.89 -9.21
N SER A 59 4.04 4.33 -10.26
CA SER A 59 3.70 2.99 -10.76
C SER A 59 3.92 1.88 -9.74
N ASP A 60 4.93 2.02 -8.88
CA ASP A 60 5.23 1.01 -7.85
C ASP A 60 4.24 1.09 -6.70
N TRP A 61 3.81 2.30 -6.33
CA TRP A 61 2.69 2.50 -5.41
C TRP A 61 1.40 1.87 -5.95
N MET A 62 1.03 2.18 -7.20
CA MET A 62 -0.17 1.62 -7.83
C MET A 62 -0.11 0.09 -7.89
N PHE A 63 1.06 -0.46 -8.20
CA PHE A 63 1.29 -1.90 -8.19
C PHE A 63 1.08 -2.50 -6.80
N GLY A 64 1.70 -1.94 -5.76
CA GLY A 64 1.57 -2.45 -4.40
C GLY A 64 0.12 -2.42 -3.89
N LEU A 65 -0.62 -1.36 -4.19
CA LEU A 65 -2.03 -1.23 -3.81
C LEU A 65 -2.89 -2.30 -4.50
N LYS A 66 -2.70 -2.49 -5.81
CA LYS A 66 -3.51 -3.42 -6.59
C LYS A 66 -3.15 -4.88 -6.35
N GLU A 67 -1.85 -5.20 -6.38
CA GLU A 67 -1.38 -6.59 -6.46
C GLU A 67 -1.00 -7.17 -5.09
N ILE A 68 -0.68 -6.33 -4.09
CA ILE A 68 -0.33 -6.80 -2.73
C ILE A 68 -1.52 -6.58 -1.78
N LEU A 69 -2.14 -5.40 -1.80
CA LEU A 69 -3.29 -5.11 -0.95
C LEU A 69 -4.63 -5.55 -1.55
N ASN A 70 -4.65 -6.02 -2.81
CA ASN A 70 -5.88 -6.36 -3.54
C ASN A 70 -6.93 -5.24 -3.50
N MET A 71 -6.47 -3.98 -3.56
CA MET A 71 -7.35 -2.83 -3.59
C MET A 71 -7.67 -2.40 -5.01
N ASP A 72 -8.95 -2.40 -5.35
CA ASP A 72 -9.45 -1.70 -6.53
C ASP A 72 -9.69 -0.23 -6.19
N LEU A 73 -8.87 0.63 -6.78
CA LEU A 73 -8.93 2.07 -6.58
C LEU A 73 -9.97 2.68 -7.54
N LEU A 74 -11.21 2.81 -7.08
CA LEU A 74 -12.30 3.44 -7.82
C LEU A 74 -12.43 4.92 -7.42
N ASP A 75 -12.33 5.81 -8.41
CA ASP A 75 -12.51 7.26 -8.28
C ASP A 75 -11.79 7.89 -7.05
N VAL A 76 -10.49 7.64 -6.93
CA VAL A 76 -9.69 8.15 -5.79
C VAL A 76 -8.89 9.42 -6.12
N MET A 77 -8.66 10.24 -5.10
CA MET A 77 -7.61 11.25 -5.07
C MET A 77 -6.34 10.65 -4.48
N ILE A 78 -5.21 10.89 -5.14
CA ILE A 78 -3.89 10.46 -4.66
C ILE A 78 -3.03 11.70 -4.48
N ASN A 79 -2.67 11.99 -3.23
CA ASN A 79 -1.78 13.09 -2.88
C ASN A 79 -0.48 12.56 -2.27
N VAL A 80 0.65 12.99 -2.81
CA VAL A 80 1.98 12.67 -2.26
C VAL A 80 2.50 13.89 -1.52
N THR A 81 2.72 13.76 -0.21
CA THR A 81 3.25 14.84 0.62
C THR A 81 4.76 15.00 0.42
N PRO A 82 5.35 16.16 0.77
CA PRO A 82 6.81 16.36 0.76
C PRO A 82 7.59 15.40 1.66
N ARG A 83 6.92 14.71 2.59
CA ARG A 83 7.50 13.67 3.47
C ARG A 83 7.38 12.26 2.89
N ASN A 84 7.07 12.12 1.60
CA ASN A 84 6.87 10.85 0.90
C ASN A 84 5.71 9.99 1.44
N ILE A 85 4.75 10.60 2.14
CA ILE A 85 3.51 9.94 2.54
C ILE A 85 2.52 10.03 1.38
N VAL A 86 1.97 8.88 0.95
CA VAL A 86 0.90 8.80 -0.06
C VAL A 86 -0.44 8.71 0.66
N ILE A 87 -1.29 9.69 0.42
CA ILE A 87 -2.65 9.76 0.96
C ILE A 87 -3.62 9.44 -0.18
N ILE A 88 -4.40 8.38 -0.01
CA ILE A 88 -5.41 7.94 -0.96
C ILE A 88 -6.77 8.09 -0.30
N LYS A 89 -7.67 8.82 -0.96
CA LYS A 89 -9.03 9.06 -0.47
C LYS A 89 -10.00 8.88 -1.62
N GLU A 90 -11.22 8.47 -1.32
CA GLU A 90 -12.32 8.56 -2.29
C GLU A 90 -12.47 10.03 -2.75
N ARG A 91 -12.70 10.26 -4.04
CA ARG A 91 -13.06 11.60 -4.49
C ARG A 91 -14.39 11.99 -3.86
N PRO A 92 -14.49 13.18 -3.26
CA PRO A 92 -15.79 13.68 -2.87
C PRO A 92 -16.67 13.73 -4.12
N HIS A 93 -17.87 13.13 -4.06
CA HIS A 93 -18.84 13.21 -5.13
C HIS A 93 -19.09 14.68 -5.46
N SER A 94 -18.74 15.10 -6.68
CA SER A 94 -18.73 16.52 -7.08
C SER A 94 -20.12 17.10 -7.36
N ILE A 95 -21.20 16.37 -7.08
CA ILE A 95 -22.57 16.80 -7.39
C ILE A 95 -23.48 16.49 -6.19
N PRO A 96 -24.15 17.49 -5.59
CA PRO A 96 -25.29 17.23 -4.70
C PRO A 96 -26.31 16.46 -5.54
N ARG A 97 -26.66 15.24 -5.14
CA ARG A 97 -27.85 14.58 -5.69
C ARG A 97 -29.04 15.46 -5.29
N VAL A 98 -29.45 16.36 -6.17
CA VAL A 98 -30.69 17.10 -6.01
C VAL A 98 -31.77 16.03 -5.95
N ALA A 99 -32.36 15.83 -4.77
CA ALA A 99 -33.55 15.01 -4.65
C ALA A 99 -34.61 15.72 -5.50
N ASN A 100 -34.88 15.20 -6.70
CA ASN A 100 -36.02 15.59 -7.50
C ASN A 100 -37.29 15.09 -6.78
N CYS A 101 -37.65 15.77 -5.69
CA CYS A 101 -38.99 15.68 -5.12
C CYS A 101 -39.93 16.38 -6.09
N THR A 102 -40.39 15.65 -7.09
CA THR A 102 -41.56 16.06 -7.88
C THR A 102 -42.78 15.89 -6.98
N LYS A 103 -43.53 17.00 -6.80
CA LYS A 103 -44.76 17.06 -6.02
C LYS A 103 -45.88 16.24 -6.66
#